data_AF-K6WE55-F1
#
_entry.id   AF-K6WE55-F1
#
_cell.length_a   1.000
_cell.length_b   1.000
_cell.length_c   1.000
_cell.angle_alpha   90.00
_cell.angle_beta   90.00
_cell.angle_gamma   90.00
#
_symmetry.space_group_name_H-M   'P 1'
#
loop_
_entity.id
_entity.type
_entity.pdbx_description
1 polymer ?
#
loop_
_entity_poly.entity_id
_entity_poly.type
_entity_poly.pdbx_seq_one_letter_code
_entity_poly.pdbx_strand_id
1 'polypeptide(L)'
;IDRSHPGPATPWLAATARWAWRTKLMVSASIEARVRLRQRAETDAVAVFAKNLKDLLLAAPAGTRATLGLDPGFRTGVKVAVVDPTGKVLDTCAIFPHQPQKQWDQAKVTLLALVSRHDVELVAIGNGTASRETDALATELIADIRAAGARPPAKAVVSEAGASVYSASQYASQELPELDVSLRGAVSIARRLQDPLAELVKIEPKSIGVGQYQHDVTPGTLARSLDAVVEDAVNAVGVDLNTASVPLLSRVSGVTPGLAAAIVSHRDRVGPFRSRSGLLDVARLGPKTFEQCAGFLRIRDGEDPLDASGVHPEAYPVVRRILDRTGTTLTEIIGDERTLRGLRPADFADDRFGVPTVTDILAELEKPGRDPRPAFETATFAAGVEKVADLKPGMVLEGVVTNVAAFGAFVDVGVHQDGLVHVSAMADRYVSDPHEVVRSGQVVRVKVIDVDIDRQRIGLSLRLDDDVKGARGSSGQKSGGQKPGAQKSSGGDRRQAGQRSGQRSGRGQDNRRERSGRGQAQPNGSMAQALRDAGFGR
;
A
#
# COMPACT_ATOMS: atom_id res chain seq x y z
N ILE A 1 2.36 32.63 50.13
CA ILE A 1 1.60 33.72 50.79
C ILE A 1 0.67 33.06 51.77
N ASP A 2 1.00 33.12 53.04
CA ASP A 2 0.11 32.60 54.08
C ASP A 2 -1.11 33.52 54.17
N ARG A 3 -2.26 33.03 53.69
CA ARG A 3 -3.52 33.77 53.74
C ARG A 3 -4.19 33.68 55.11
N SER A 4 -3.67 32.85 56.01
CA SER A 4 -4.16 32.73 57.38
C SER A 4 -3.58 33.80 58.32
N HIS A 5 -2.46 34.45 57.92
CA HIS A 5 -1.88 35.57 58.66
C HIS A 5 -2.41 36.92 58.15
N PRO A 6 -3.14 37.72 58.97
CA PRO A 6 -3.85 38.93 58.53
C PRO A 6 -2.93 40.16 58.52
N GLY A 7 -1.72 40.01 58.01
CA GLY A 7 -0.82 41.15 57.83
C GLY A 7 -1.42 42.19 56.86
N PRO A 8 -1.22 43.49 57.07
CA PRO A 8 -1.79 44.54 56.21
C PRO A 8 -1.36 44.42 54.73
N ALA A 9 -0.21 43.81 54.44
CA ALA A 9 0.27 43.56 53.08
C ALA A 9 -0.30 42.27 52.44
N THR A 10 -0.91 41.36 53.21
CA THR A 10 -1.38 40.05 52.73
C THR A 10 -2.38 40.16 51.57
N PRO A 11 -3.38 41.07 51.58
CA PRO A 11 -4.31 41.24 50.45
C PRO A 11 -3.61 41.70 49.16
N TRP A 12 -2.67 42.65 49.29
CA TRP A 12 -1.90 43.15 48.15
C TRP A 12 -1.01 42.06 47.56
N LEU A 13 -0.25 41.34 48.39
CA LEU A 13 0.59 40.21 47.93
C LEU A 13 -0.25 39.12 47.25
N ALA A 14 -1.41 38.77 47.81
CA ALA A 14 -2.30 37.77 47.21
C ALA A 14 -2.89 38.24 45.87
N ALA A 15 -3.24 39.53 45.75
CA ALA A 15 -3.70 40.12 44.50
C ALA A 15 -2.57 40.15 43.45
N THR A 16 -1.37 40.54 43.85
CA THR A 16 -0.17 40.55 42.99
C THR A 16 0.16 39.14 42.50
N ALA A 17 0.17 38.13 43.37
CA ALA A 17 0.40 36.74 42.97
C ALA A 17 -0.68 36.21 42.02
N ARG A 18 -1.96 36.54 42.29
CA ARG A 18 -3.06 36.16 41.38
C ARG A 18 -2.93 36.85 40.02
N TRP A 19 -2.54 38.12 40.00
CA TRP A 19 -2.32 38.87 38.78
C TRP A 19 -1.13 38.30 38.00
N ALA A 20 0.01 38.08 38.65
CA ALA A 20 1.18 37.44 38.05
C ALA A 20 0.86 36.04 37.49
N TRP A 21 0.07 35.24 38.20
CA TRP A 21 -0.42 33.96 37.69
C TRP A 21 -1.25 34.16 36.42
N ARG A 22 -2.30 34.98 36.47
CA ARG A 22 -3.26 35.13 35.35
C ARG A 22 -2.68 35.81 34.11
N THR A 23 -1.76 36.77 34.27
CA THR A 23 -1.28 37.59 33.15
C THR A 23 0.10 37.19 32.63
N LYS A 24 0.90 36.47 33.43
CA LYS A 24 2.26 36.04 33.03
C LYS A 24 2.43 34.53 33.09
N LEU A 25 2.36 33.93 34.28
CA LEU A 25 2.76 32.53 34.46
C LEU A 25 1.82 31.56 33.74
N MET A 26 0.50 31.71 33.89
CA MET A 26 -0.50 30.87 33.24
C MET A 26 -0.43 31.02 31.71
N VAL A 27 -0.24 32.23 31.20
CA VAL A 27 -0.13 32.50 29.76
C VAL A 27 1.11 31.82 29.19
N SER A 28 2.28 32.04 29.80
CA SER A 28 3.53 31.41 29.36
C SER A 28 3.46 29.88 29.45
N ALA A 29 2.98 29.35 30.57
CA ALA A 29 2.86 27.91 30.76
C ALA A 29 1.85 27.27 29.79
N SER A 30 0.75 27.96 29.48
CA SER A 30 -0.23 27.46 28.50
C SER A 30 0.34 27.44 27.08
N ILE A 31 1.09 28.46 26.69
CA ILE A 31 1.77 28.52 25.39
C ILE A 31 2.80 27.39 25.31
N GLU A 32 3.66 27.26 26.32
CA GLU A 32 4.68 26.22 26.37
C GLU A 32 4.08 24.82 26.35
N ALA A 33 3.02 24.57 27.13
CA ALA A 33 2.31 23.29 27.12
C ALA A 33 1.72 22.97 25.75
N ARG A 34 1.10 23.94 25.06
CA ARG A 34 0.56 23.76 23.71
C ARG A 34 1.65 23.48 22.68
N VAL A 35 2.77 24.20 22.73
CA VAL A 35 3.91 23.98 21.83
C VAL A 35 4.48 22.59 22.03
N ARG A 36 4.72 22.17 23.27
CA ARG A 36 5.21 20.82 23.59
C ARG A 36 4.23 19.74 23.16
N LEU A 37 2.94 19.94 23.39
CA LEU A 37 1.90 18.99 22.98
C LEU A 37 1.85 18.85 21.45
N ARG A 38 1.90 19.98 20.72
CA ARG A 38 1.94 19.99 19.26
C ARG A 38 3.19 19.28 18.72
N GLN A 39 4.37 19.57 19.28
CA GLN A 39 5.62 18.93 18.87
C GLN A 39 5.56 17.42 19.04
N ARG A 40 5.06 16.94 20.19
CA ARG A 40 4.88 15.51 20.44
C ARG A 40 3.90 14.88 19.44
N ALA A 41 2.74 15.51 19.25
CA ALA A 41 1.75 15.04 18.28
C ALA A 41 2.29 14.99 16.85
N GLU A 42 3.07 15.99 16.42
CA GLU A 42 3.73 15.99 15.11
C GLU A 42 4.79 14.89 15.01
N THR A 43 5.61 14.68 16.05
CA THR A 43 6.60 13.59 16.06
C THR A 43 5.93 12.22 15.93
N ASP A 44 4.87 11.98 16.71
CA ASP A 44 4.15 10.70 16.68
C ASP A 44 3.45 10.49 15.32
N ALA A 45 2.83 11.54 14.77
CA ALA A 45 2.19 11.48 13.44
C ALA A 45 3.21 11.19 12.33
N VAL A 46 4.36 11.87 12.34
CA VAL A 46 5.43 11.66 11.37
C VAL A 46 6.00 10.23 11.47
N ALA A 47 6.12 9.68 12.67
CA ALA A 47 6.56 8.30 12.86
C ALA A 47 5.59 7.28 12.23
N VAL A 48 4.27 7.53 12.33
CA VAL A 48 3.26 6.71 11.65
C VAL A 48 3.37 6.85 10.13
N PHE A 49 3.46 8.08 9.61
CA PHE A 49 3.62 8.33 8.17
C PHE A 49 4.89 7.68 7.60
N ALA A 50 5.98 7.70 8.34
CA ALA A 50 7.23 7.04 7.98
C ALA A 50 7.07 5.52 7.87
N LYS A 51 6.36 4.87 8.82
CA LYS A 51 6.06 3.44 8.75
C LYS A 51 5.18 3.09 7.55
N ASN A 52 4.12 3.86 7.31
CA ASN A 52 3.24 3.66 6.17
C ASN A 52 3.96 3.82 4.83
N LEU A 53 4.82 4.83 4.69
CA LEU A 53 5.64 4.99 3.49
C LEU A 53 6.58 3.80 3.31
N LYS A 54 7.22 3.33 4.38
CA LYS A 54 8.11 2.17 4.32
C LYS A 54 7.37 0.92 3.83
N ASP A 55 6.17 0.68 4.32
CA ASP A 55 5.33 -0.44 3.88
C ASP A 55 4.96 -0.33 2.39
N LEU A 56 4.62 0.87 1.91
CA LEU A 56 4.32 1.11 0.49
C LEU A 56 5.55 0.88 -0.41
N LEU A 57 6.73 1.34 0.02
CA LEU A 57 7.97 1.19 -0.73
C LEU A 57 8.47 -0.26 -0.76
N LEU A 58 8.25 -1.00 0.33
CA LEU A 58 8.65 -2.40 0.47
C LEU A 58 7.51 -3.38 0.12
N ALA A 59 6.46 -2.90 -0.55
CA ALA A 59 5.42 -3.75 -1.08
C ALA A 59 6.00 -4.74 -2.10
N ALA A 60 5.38 -5.92 -2.19
CA ALA A 60 5.85 -6.99 -3.06
C ALA A 60 5.84 -6.55 -4.54
N PRO A 61 6.98 -6.61 -5.24
CA PRO A 61 7.03 -6.35 -6.67
C PRO A 61 6.39 -7.51 -7.44
N ALA A 62 5.52 -7.21 -8.41
CA ALA A 62 5.03 -8.23 -9.32
C ALA A 62 6.11 -8.66 -10.34
N GLY A 63 7.22 -7.94 -10.44
CA GLY A 63 8.38 -8.30 -11.23
C GLY A 63 8.29 -7.88 -12.70
N THR A 64 9.27 -8.33 -13.49
CA THR A 64 9.47 -7.99 -14.90
C THR A 64 8.49 -8.76 -15.78
N ARG A 65 7.22 -8.36 -15.76
CA ARG A 65 6.13 -8.95 -16.54
C ARG A 65 5.39 -7.87 -17.31
N ALA A 66 4.95 -8.17 -18.53
CA ALA A 66 4.19 -7.23 -19.34
C ALA A 66 2.89 -6.84 -18.61
N THR A 67 2.65 -5.53 -18.44
CA THR A 67 1.61 -5.02 -17.55
C THR A 67 0.72 -4.01 -18.25
N LEU A 68 -0.60 -4.21 -18.15
CA LEU A 68 -1.63 -3.26 -18.54
C LEU A 68 -2.02 -2.41 -17.31
N GLY A 69 -1.73 -1.11 -17.35
CA GLY A 69 -2.19 -0.14 -16.35
C GLY A 69 -3.52 0.47 -16.74
N LEU A 70 -4.47 0.45 -15.80
CA LEU A 70 -5.78 1.07 -15.89
C LEU A 70 -5.87 2.16 -14.82
N ASP A 71 -5.92 3.41 -15.24
CA ASP A 71 -6.18 4.58 -14.39
C ASP A 71 -7.68 4.94 -14.47
N PRO A 72 -8.50 4.54 -13.48
CA PRO A 72 -9.95 4.62 -13.55
C PRO A 72 -10.49 6.05 -13.69
N GLY A 73 -11.70 6.16 -14.22
CA GLY A 73 -12.40 7.44 -14.31
C GLY A 73 -13.79 7.29 -14.92
N PHE A 74 -14.72 8.14 -14.48
CA PHE A 74 -16.06 8.24 -15.06
C PHE A 74 -16.03 9.13 -16.32
N ARG A 75 -16.19 10.45 -16.13
CA ARG A 75 -16.39 11.42 -17.21
C ARG A 75 -15.23 11.49 -18.20
N THR A 76 -14.00 11.36 -17.71
CA THR A 76 -12.77 11.42 -18.50
C THR A 76 -12.34 10.06 -19.05
N GLY A 77 -13.12 9.01 -18.79
CA GLY A 77 -12.79 7.64 -19.15
C GLY A 77 -11.69 7.02 -18.28
N VAL A 78 -11.42 5.75 -18.56
CA VAL A 78 -10.30 5.00 -18.00
C VAL A 78 -9.12 5.17 -18.94
N LYS A 79 -7.99 5.65 -18.40
CA LYS A 79 -6.76 5.80 -19.17
C LYS A 79 -6.01 4.49 -19.11
N VAL A 80 -5.48 4.07 -20.25
CA VAL A 80 -4.88 2.75 -20.45
C VAL A 80 -3.44 2.93 -20.91
N ALA A 81 -2.53 2.17 -20.31
CA ALA A 81 -1.15 2.07 -20.75
C ALA A 81 -0.70 0.61 -20.73
N VAL A 82 0.04 0.18 -21.74
CA VAL A 82 0.73 -1.11 -21.75
C VAL A 82 2.22 -0.85 -21.60
N VAL A 83 2.85 -1.52 -20.64
CA VAL A 83 4.30 -1.52 -20.47
C VAL A 83 4.86 -2.93 -20.65
N ASP A 84 6.03 -3.02 -21.26
CA ASP A 84 6.75 -4.28 -21.41
C ASP A 84 7.41 -4.72 -20.07
N PRO A 85 8.05 -5.91 -20.01
CA PRO A 85 8.75 -6.37 -18.82
C PRO A 85 9.83 -5.43 -18.26
N THR A 86 10.35 -4.50 -19.07
CA THR A 86 11.35 -3.49 -18.67
C THR A 86 10.71 -2.18 -18.19
N GLY A 87 9.39 -2.06 -18.29
CA GLY A 87 8.63 -0.85 -17.98
C GLY A 87 8.55 0.13 -19.15
N LYS A 88 9.04 -0.21 -20.35
CA LYS A 88 8.93 0.64 -21.54
C LYS A 88 7.47 0.67 -21.99
N VAL A 89 6.97 1.87 -22.31
CA VAL A 89 5.61 2.05 -22.82
C VAL A 89 5.51 1.48 -24.24
N LEU A 90 4.53 0.61 -24.46
CA LEU A 90 4.25 -0.04 -25.75
C LEU A 90 3.04 0.57 -26.46
N ASP A 91 1.97 0.85 -25.72
CA ASP A 91 0.72 1.38 -26.25
C ASP A 91 -0.03 2.17 -25.17
N THR A 92 -0.85 3.13 -25.57
CA THR A 92 -1.68 3.93 -24.67
C THR A 92 -2.99 4.31 -25.35
N CYS A 93 -4.09 4.36 -24.59
CA CYS A 93 -5.35 4.88 -25.09
C CYS A 93 -6.26 5.33 -23.95
N ALA A 94 -7.44 5.85 -24.30
CA ALA A 94 -8.52 6.09 -23.36
C ALA A 94 -9.76 5.30 -23.80
N ILE A 95 -10.40 4.64 -22.85
CA ILE A 95 -11.65 3.90 -23.04
C ILE A 95 -12.75 4.51 -22.16
N PHE A 96 -14.01 4.39 -22.57
CA PHE A 96 -15.14 5.00 -21.87
C PHE A 96 -16.19 3.97 -21.42
N PRO A 97 -15.81 2.95 -20.64
CA PRO A 97 -16.72 1.87 -20.21
C PRO A 97 -17.85 2.38 -19.30
N HIS A 98 -17.60 3.47 -18.57
CA HIS A 98 -18.45 3.94 -17.49
C HIS A 98 -19.33 5.12 -17.90
N GLN A 99 -20.13 5.63 -16.96
CA GLN A 99 -20.93 6.82 -17.19
C GLN A 99 -20.04 8.05 -17.50
N PRO A 100 -20.44 8.92 -18.45
CA PRO A 100 -21.72 8.94 -19.16
C PRO A 100 -21.81 8.07 -20.42
N GLN A 101 -20.70 7.65 -21.02
CA GLN A 101 -20.69 7.00 -22.35
C GLN A 101 -21.17 5.54 -22.34
N LYS A 102 -20.89 4.81 -21.25
CA LYS A 102 -21.31 3.40 -21.04
C LYS A 102 -20.88 2.44 -22.17
N GLN A 103 -19.69 2.62 -22.72
CA GLN A 103 -19.15 1.81 -23.83
C GLN A 103 -18.45 0.53 -23.33
N TRP A 104 -19.16 -0.29 -22.56
CA TRP A 104 -18.60 -1.47 -21.88
C TRP A 104 -17.99 -2.50 -22.84
N ASP A 105 -18.77 -2.96 -23.82
CA ASP A 105 -18.32 -4.00 -24.77
C ASP A 105 -17.17 -3.51 -25.65
N GLN A 106 -17.24 -2.26 -26.11
CA GLN A 106 -16.18 -1.64 -26.91
C GLN A 106 -14.87 -1.56 -26.11
N ALA A 107 -14.95 -1.16 -24.83
CA ALA A 107 -13.80 -1.14 -23.94
C ALA A 107 -13.20 -2.55 -23.79
N LYS A 108 -14.02 -3.58 -23.58
CA LYS A 108 -13.53 -4.98 -23.49
C LYS A 108 -12.81 -5.42 -24.77
N VAL A 109 -13.36 -5.10 -25.95
CA VAL A 109 -12.71 -5.41 -27.24
C VAL A 109 -11.35 -4.71 -27.35
N THR A 110 -11.27 -3.42 -27.00
CA THR A 110 -10.00 -2.69 -27.02
C THR A 110 -8.98 -3.28 -26.04
N LEU A 111 -9.39 -3.57 -24.80
CA LEU A 111 -8.50 -4.16 -23.80
C LEU A 111 -8.04 -5.56 -24.21
N LEU A 112 -8.92 -6.39 -24.77
CA LEU A 112 -8.57 -7.70 -25.27
C LEU A 112 -7.50 -7.61 -26.39
N ALA A 113 -7.67 -6.68 -27.33
CA ALA A 113 -6.71 -6.49 -28.41
C ALA A 113 -5.32 -6.09 -27.87
N LEU A 114 -5.28 -5.22 -26.85
CA LEU A 114 -4.02 -4.82 -26.20
C LEU A 114 -3.37 -5.97 -25.44
N VAL A 115 -4.16 -6.72 -24.65
CA VAL A 115 -3.66 -7.88 -23.89
C VAL A 115 -3.03 -8.91 -24.81
N SER A 116 -3.67 -9.18 -25.94
CA SER A 116 -3.21 -10.20 -26.90
C SER A 116 -2.01 -9.74 -27.70
N ARG A 117 -2.01 -8.47 -28.16
CA ARG A 117 -0.93 -7.90 -28.98
C ARG A 117 0.39 -7.85 -28.22
N HIS A 118 0.34 -7.62 -26.92
CA HIS A 118 1.52 -7.36 -26.09
C HIS A 118 1.82 -8.46 -25.07
N ASP A 119 1.13 -9.60 -25.15
CA ASP A 119 1.28 -10.74 -24.23
C ASP A 119 1.22 -10.30 -22.76
N VAL A 120 0.18 -9.52 -22.43
CA VAL A 120 0.04 -8.94 -21.08
C VAL A 120 -0.18 -10.06 -20.08
N GLU A 121 0.65 -10.10 -19.05
CA GLU A 121 0.58 -11.05 -17.94
C GLU A 121 -0.08 -10.47 -16.69
N LEU A 122 -0.08 -9.14 -16.57
CA LEU A 122 -0.56 -8.41 -15.40
C LEU A 122 -1.53 -7.29 -15.77
N VAL A 123 -2.58 -7.09 -14.96
CA VAL A 123 -3.45 -5.92 -15.03
C VAL A 123 -3.37 -5.14 -13.72
N ALA A 124 -2.82 -3.94 -13.76
CA ALA A 124 -2.75 -3.00 -12.64
C ALA A 124 -3.92 -2.03 -12.70
N ILE A 125 -4.72 -1.96 -11.63
CA ILE A 125 -5.89 -1.07 -11.56
C ILE A 125 -5.65 -0.05 -10.45
N GLY A 126 -5.68 1.24 -10.77
CA GLY A 126 -5.62 2.30 -9.76
C GLY A 126 -6.78 2.20 -8.76
N ASN A 127 -6.53 2.47 -7.49
CA ASN A 127 -7.55 2.41 -6.44
C ASN A 127 -8.40 3.70 -6.30
N GLY A 128 -8.41 4.57 -7.31
CA GLY A 128 -9.15 5.83 -7.31
C GLY A 128 -10.64 5.76 -7.64
N THR A 129 -11.11 6.87 -8.19
CA THR A 129 -12.52 7.04 -8.60
C THR A 129 -12.86 6.12 -9.76
N ALA A 130 -13.95 5.36 -9.66
CA ALA A 130 -14.38 4.34 -10.62
C ALA A 130 -13.50 3.08 -10.68
N SER A 131 -12.65 2.85 -9.67
CA SER A 131 -11.77 1.67 -9.59
C SER A 131 -12.53 0.35 -9.57
N ARG A 132 -13.72 0.31 -8.96
CA ARG A 132 -14.57 -0.89 -8.94
C ARG A 132 -15.16 -1.25 -10.27
N GLU A 133 -15.77 -0.28 -10.94
CA GLU A 133 -16.38 -0.52 -12.23
C GLU A 133 -15.30 -0.96 -13.22
N THR A 134 -14.08 -0.44 -13.05
CA THR A 134 -12.90 -0.86 -13.81
C THR A 134 -12.40 -2.27 -13.40
N ASP A 135 -12.45 -2.61 -12.12
CA ASP A 135 -12.14 -3.97 -11.64
C ASP A 135 -13.17 -5.01 -12.11
N ALA A 136 -14.45 -4.67 -12.13
CA ALA A 136 -15.51 -5.49 -12.69
C ALA A 136 -15.28 -5.72 -14.20
N LEU A 137 -14.94 -4.65 -14.94
CA LEU A 137 -14.57 -4.73 -16.36
C LEU A 137 -13.39 -5.68 -16.58
N ALA A 138 -12.31 -5.54 -15.80
CA ALA A 138 -11.14 -6.40 -15.88
C ALA A 138 -11.46 -7.85 -15.49
N THR A 139 -12.35 -8.06 -14.51
CA THR A 139 -12.81 -9.40 -14.08
C THR A 139 -13.56 -10.10 -15.20
N GLU A 140 -14.49 -9.42 -15.86
CA GLU A 140 -15.21 -9.96 -17.01
C GLU A 140 -14.28 -10.26 -18.19
N LEU A 141 -13.34 -9.35 -18.50
CA LEU A 141 -12.34 -9.56 -19.54
C LEU A 141 -11.51 -10.83 -19.25
N ILE A 142 -11.03 -11.01 -18.02
CA ILE A 142 -10.28 -12.19 -17.58
C ILE A 142 -11.13 -13.47 -17.70
N ALA A 143 -12.42 -13.40 -17.35
CA ALA A 143 -13.33 -14.53 -17.49
C ALA A 143 -13.53 -14.93 -18.95
N ASP A 144 -13.68 -13.96 -19.85
CA ASP A 144 -13.82 -14.18 -21.30
C ASP A 144 -12.55 -14.80 -21.91
N ILE A 145 -11.36 -14.30 -21.55
CA ILE A 145 -10.07 -14.86 -21.99
C ILE A 145 -9.94 -16.32 -21.53
N ARG A 146 -10.31 -16.60 -20.27
CA ARG A 146 -10.29 -17.96 -19.73
C ARG A 146 -11.29 -18.88 -20.45
N ALA A 147 -12.49 -18.39 -20.74
CA ALA A 147 -13.51 -19.14 -21.49
C ALA A 147 -13.06 -19.45 -22.93
N ALA A 148 -12.23 -18.60 -23.52
CA ALA A 148 -11.60 -18.84 -24.82
C ALA A 148 -10.37 -19.78 -24.76
N GLY A 149 -10.05 -20.35 -23.61
CA GLY A 149 -8.97 -21.34 -23.45
C GLY A 149 -7.56 -20.74 -23.36
N ALA A 150 -7.44 -19.43 -23.19
CA ALA A 150 -6.15 -18.75 -23.07
C ALA A 150 -5.76 -18.50 -21.61
N ARG A 151 -4.47 -18.30 -21.35
CA ARG A 151 -3.96 -17.96 -20.02
C ARG A 151 -4.34 -16.50 -19.71
N PRO A 152 -5.21 -16.24 -18.72
CA PRO A 152 -5.57 -14.87 -18.40
C PRO A 152 -4.47 -14.17 -17.60
N PRO A 153 -4.33 -12.84 -17.74
CA PRO A 153 -3.44 -12.06 -16.89
C PRO A 153 -3.94 -12.09 -15.43
N ALA A 154 -3.00 -11.94 -14.49
CA ALA A 154 -3.34 -11.73 -13.09
C ALA A 154 -3.66 -10.24 -12.87
N LYS A 155 -4.77 -9.94 -12.19
CA LYS A 155 -5.13 -8.57 -11.84
C LYS A 155 -4.70 -8.22 -10.41
N ALA A 156 -4.35 -6.96 -10.19
CA ALA A 156 -4.15 -6.41 -8.87
C ALA A 156 -4.55 -4.94 -8.81
N VAL A 157 -5.11 -4.54 -7.66
CA VAL A 157 -5.39 -3.14 -7.36
C VAL A 157 -4.13 -2.53 -6.76
N VAL A 158 -3.79 -1.32 -7.23
CA VAL A 158 -2.58 -0.60 -6.90
C VAL A 158 -2.95 0.79 -6.40
N SER A 159 -2.24 1.26 -5.38
CA SER A 159 -2.41 2.63 -4.90
C SER A 159 -2.10 3.63 -6.03
N GLU A 160 -2.99 4.58 -6.30
CA GLU A 160 -2.73 5.70 -7.20
C GLU A 160 -2.13 6.91 -6.50
N ALA A 161 -1.84 6.80 -5.19
CA ALA A 161 -1.30 7.91 -4.40
C ALA A 161 -0.07 8.53 -5.08
N GLY A 162 -0.11 9.84 -5.31
CA GLY A 162 0.95 10.58 -5.99
C GLY A 162 1.03 10.39 -7.51
N ALA A 163 0.22 9.53 -8.14
CA ALA A 163 0.27 9.33 -9.60
C ALA A 163 -0.05 10.61 -10.38
N SER A 164 -0.99 11.43 -9.90
CA SER A 164 -1.28 12.76 -10.49
C SER A 164 -0.16 13.78 -10.26
N VAL A 165 0.57 13.66 -9.14
CA VAL A 165 1.74 14.52 -8.87
C VAL A 165 2.89 14.14 -9.79
N TYR A 166 3.12 12.83 -10.00
CA TYR A 166 4.07 12.33 -10.98
C TYR A 166 3.70 12.82 -12.38
N SER A 167 2.47 12.61 -12.85
CA SER A 167 2.10 12.91 -14.24
C SER A 167 2.26 14.38 -14.63
N ALA A 168 2.01 15.28 -13.68
CA ALA A 168 2.19 16.73 -13.83
C ALA A 168 3.62 17.21 -13.55
N SER A 169 4.55 16.32 -13.16
CA SER A 169 5.92 16.69 -12.81
C SER A 169 6.77 17.01 -14.05
N GLN A 170 7.82 17.80 -13.84
CA GLN A 170 8.83 18.05 -14.86
C GLN A 170 9.56 16.76 -15.25
N TYR A 171 9.82 15.87 -14.28
CA TYR A 171 10.48 14.59 -14.53
C TYR A 171 9.66 13.71 -15.47
N ALA A 172 8.36 13.53 -15.21
CA ALA A 172 7.50 12.74 -16.10
C ALA A 172 7.38 13.36 -17.49
N SER A 173 7.43 14.69 -17.60
CA SER A 173 7.44 15.39 -18.89
C SER A 173 8.72 15.13 -19.70
N GLN A 174 9.85 14.89 -19.03
CA GLN A 174 11.11 14.51 -19.69
C GLN A 174 11.15 13.01 -20.01
N GLU A 175 10.60 12.17 -19.13
CA GLU A 175 10.56 10.72 -19.30
C GLU A 175 9.59 10.29 -20.41
N LEU A 176 8.45 10.98 -20.53
CA LEU A 176 7.35 10.64 -21.44
C LEU A 176 6.87 11.89 -22.20
N PRO A 177 7.72 12.50 -23.05
CA PRO A 177 7.45 13.79 -23.68
C PRO A 177 6.26 13.76 -24.65
N GLU A 178 6.07 12.63 -25.35
CA GLU A 178 5.02 12.46 -26.35
C GLU A 178 3.64 12.11 -25.74
N LEU A 179 3.57 11.83 -24.43
CA LEU A 179 2.33 11.44 -23.77
C LEU A 179 1.65 12.63 -23.10
N ASP A 180 0.33 12.70 -23.27
CA ASP A 180 -0.53 13.60 -22.51
C ASP A 180 -0.45 13.34 -21.00
N VAL A 181 -0.63 14.40 -20.21
CA VAL A 181 -0.57 14.34 -18.74
C VAL A 181 -1.52 13.28 -18.17
N SER A 182 -2.70 13.09 -18.76
CA SER A 182 -3.67 12.09 -18.27
C SER A 182 -3.21 10.64 -18.48
N LEU A 183 -2.42 10.35 -19.51
CA LEU A 183 -1.96 8.99 -19.83
C LEU A 183 -0.73 8.59 -19.00
N ARG A 184 0.09 9.55 -18.57
CA ARG A 184 1.26 9.30 -17.71
C ARG A 184 0.87 8.68 -16.37
N GLY A 185 -0.33 8.98 -15.86
CA GLY A 185 -0.88 8.34 -14.66
C GLY A 185 -1.04 6.82 -14.82
N ALA A 186 -1.61 6.37 -15.94
CA ALA A 186 -1.78 4.96 -16.25
C ALA A 186 -0.43 4.23 -16.40
N VAL A 187 0.58 4.90 -16.98
CA VAL A 187 1.95 4.36 -17.04
C VAL A 187 2.53 4.16 -15.64
N SER A 188 2.34 5.13 -14.73
CA SER A 188 2.81 5.02 -13.35
C SER A 188 2.12 3.87 -12.59
N ILE A 189 0.82 3.68 -12.79
CA ILE A 189 0.08 2.56 -12.18
C ILE A 189 0.62 1.21 -12.66
N ALA A 190 0.88 1.05 -13.98
CA ALA A 190 1.43 -0.18 -14.53
C ALA A 190 2.81 -0.50 -13.94
N ARG A 191 3.72 0.48 -13.94
CA ARG A 191 5.09 0.33 -13.44
C ARG A 191 5.15 0.10 -11.94
N ARG A 192 4.24 0.70 -11.18
CA ARG A 192 4.14 0.50 -9.73
C ARG A 192 3.77 -0.93 -9.36
N LEU A 193 2.98 -1.62 -10.20
CA LEU A 193 2.74 -3.05 -10.00
C LEU A 193 4.03 -3.88 -10.23
N GLN A 194 4.79 -3.55 -11.28
CA GLN A 194 6.05 -4.23 -11.59
C GLN A 194 7.07 -4.08 -10.45
N ASP A 195 7.32 -2.83 -10.03
CA ASP A 195 8.17 -2.52 -8.89
C ASP A 195 7.70 -1.22 -8.17
N PRO A 196 7.05 -1.33 -7.00
CA PRO A 196 6.56 -0.19 -6.25
C PRO A 196 7.68 0.80 -5.86
N LEU A 197 8.84 0.28 -5.45
CA LEU A 197 9.97 1.09 -5.01
C LEU A 197 10.50 1.94 -6.16
N ALA A 198 10.79 1.31 -7.30
CA ALA A 198 11.39 1.98 -8.46
C ALA A 198 10.50 3.08 -9.07
N GLU A 199 9.18 2.95 -8.91
CA GLU A 199 8.22 3.94 -9.41
C GLU A 199 7.91 5.03 -8.38
N LEU A 200 7.72 4.70 -7.10
CA LEU A 200 7.39 5.67 -6.05
C LEU A 200 8.53 6.67 -5.77
N VAL A 201 9.79 6.26 -5.94
CA VAL A 201 10.96 7.16 -5.76
C VAL A 201 10.99 8.33 -6.75
N LYS A 202 10.22 8.26 -7.85
CA LYS A 202 10.09 9.34 -8.84
C LYS A 202 9.21 10.49 -8.33
N ILE A 203 8.52 10.29 -7.22
CA ILE A 203 7.59 11.24 -6.61
C ILE A 203 8.26 11.87 -5.40
N GLU A 204 7.99 13.16 -5.15
CA GLU A 204 8.42 13.78 -3.92
C GLU A 204 7.76 13.05 -2.72
N PRO A 205 8.53 12.56 -1.71
CA PRO A 205 7.97 11.65 -0.70
C PRO A 205 6.81 12.24 0.10
N LYS A 206 6.83 13.54 0.40
CA LYS A 206 5.75 14.26 1.10
C LYS A 206 4.44 14.35 0.31
N SER A 207 4.51 14.10 -1.00
CA SER A 207 3.37 14.13 -1.92
C SER A 207 2.77 12.74 -2.14
N ILE A 208 3.40 11.69 -1.59
CA ILE A 208 2.79 10.36 -1.47
C ILE A 208 1.85 10.42 -0.27
N GLY A 209 0.56 10.16 -0.49
CA GLY A 209 -0.43 10.16 0.58
C GLY A 209 -0.19 9.01 1.57
N VAL A 210 0.44 9.30 2.69
CA VAL A 210 0.89 8.29 3.69
C VAL A 210 0.12 8.37 5.01
N GLY A 211 -0.81 9.31 5.12
CA GLY A 211 -1.75 9.37 6.23
C GLY A 211 -2.67 10.58 6.22
N GLN A 212 -3.68 10.54 7.10
CA GLN A 212 -4.60 11.65 7.29
C GLN A 212 -3.88 12.84 7.92
N TYR A 213 -4.29 14.07 7.53
CA TYR A 213 -3.73 15.32 8.07
C TYR A 213 -2.22 15.50 7.85
N GLN A 214 -1.61 14.78 6.90
CA GLN A 214 -0.19 14.95 6.57
C GLN A 214 0.17 16.41 6.21
N HIS A 215 -0.78 17.16 5.63
CA HIS A 215 -0.63 18.56 5.26
C HIS A 215 -0.67 19.53 6.45
N ASP A 216 -1.13 19.07 7.63
CA ASP A 216 -1.20 19.88 8.85
C ASP A 216 0.09 19.79 9.69
N VAL A 217 0.99 18.89 9.32
CA VAL A 217 2.31 18.74 9.93
C VAL A 217 3.32 19.72 9.33
N THR A 218 4.30 20.14 10.14
CA THR A 218 5.41 20.99 9.68
C THR A 218 6.12 20.39 8.45
N PRO A 219 6.08 21.04 7.26
CA PRO A 219 6.55 20.44 6.01
C PRO A 219 8.03 20.01 6.02
N GLY A 220 8.90 20.77 6.66
CA GLY A 220 10.34 20.46 6.73
C GLY A 220 10.69 19.28 7.65
N THR A 221 9.86 18.99 8.65
CA THR A 221 10.03 17.79 9.48
C THR A 221 9.53 16.56 8.74
N LEU A 222 8.38 16.68 8.07
CA LEU A 222 7.81 15.61 7.25
C LEU A 222 8.75 15.23 6.11
N ALA A 223 9.22 16.20 5.31
CA ALA A 223 10.10 15.94 4.17
C ALA A 223 11.37 15.18 4.58
N ARG A 224 12.09 15.67 5.61
CA ARG A 224 13.30 15.01 6.12
C ARG A 224 13.05 13.58 6.58
N SER A 225 11.94 13.35 7.29
CA SER A 225 11.61 12.01 7.78
C SER A 225 11.27 11.04 6.65
N LEU A 226 10.50 11.49 5.66
CA LEU A 226 10.10 10.64 4.54
C LEU A 226 11.26 10.41 3.56
N ASP A 227 12.13 11.40 3.35
CA ASP A 227 13.37 11.23 2.57
C ASP A 227 14.28 10.16 3.19
N ALA A 228 14.44 10.17 4.52
CA ALA A 228 15.23 9.15 5.22
C ALA A 228 14.62 7.74 5.05
N VAL A 229 13.30 7.60 5.10
CA VAL A 229 12.62 6.31 4.86
C VAL A 229 12.85 5.81 3.43
N VAL A 230 12.84 6.72 2.45
CA VAL A 230 13.11 6.35 1.05
C VAL A 230 14.56 5.89 0.89
N GLU A 231 15.53 6.60 1.48
CA GLU A 231 16.93 6.18 1.49
C GLU A 231 17.09 4.80 2.14
N ASP A 232 16.53 4.59 3.33
CA ASP A 232 16.58 3.30 4.02
C ASP A 232 15.99 2.17 3.17
N ALA A 233 14.84 2.39 2.53
CA ALA A 233 14.17 1.39 1.71
C ALA A 233 14.97 1.04 0.45
N VAL A 234 15.50 2.05 -0.25
CA VAL A 234 16.31 1.85 -1.46
C VAL A 234 17.59 1.10 -1.16
N ASN A 235 18.30 1.48 -0.10
CA ASN A 235 19.57 0.83 0.26
C ASN A 235 19.35 -0.57 0.85
N ALA A 236 18.24 -0.82 1.56
CA ALA A 236 17.88 -2.16 2.02
C ALA A 236 17.55 -3.11 0.85
N VAL A 237 16.82 -2.63 -0.17
CA VAL A 237 16.51 -3.44 -1.35
C VAL A 237 17.71 -3.58 -2.26
N GLY A 238 18.57 -2.56 -2.37
CA GLY A 238 19.66 -2.46 -3.33
C GLY A 238 19.18 -2.15 -4.76
N VAL A 239 20.09 -1.63 -5.58
CA VAL A 239 19.76 -1.05 -6.88
C VAL A 239 20.60 -1.68 -7.98
N ASP A 240 19.96 -2.14 -9.05
CA ASP A 240 20.67 -2.61 -10.25
C ASP A 240 21.25 -1.42 -11.01
N LEU A 241 22.58 -1.36 -11.08
CA LEU A 241 23.33 -0.25 -11.65
C LEU A 241 23.05 -0.05 -13.16
N ASN A 242 22.72 -1.12 -13.88
CA ASN A 242 22.58 -1.10 -15.33
C ASN A 242 21.15 -0.79 -15.79
N THR A 243 20.17 -0.85 -14.89
CA THR A 243 18.75 -0.61 -15.23
C THR A 243 18.13 0.54 -14.45
N ALA A 244 18.73 0.94 -13.32
CA ALA A 244 18.16 1.98 -12.48
C ALA A 244 18.05 3.34 -13.16
N SER A 245 16.99 4.06 -12.80
CA SER A 245 16.70 5.43 -13.19
C SER A 245 17.49 6.43 -12.35
N VAL A 246 17.61 7.67 -12.84
CA VAL A 246 18.26 8.76 -12.09
C VAL A 246 17.60 8.99 -10.72
N PRO A 247 16.25 9.06 -10.58
CA PRO A 247 15.62 9.21 -9.27
C PRO A 247 15.95 8.07 -8.30
N LEU A 248 16.00 6.82 -8.77
CA LEU A 248 16.34 5.67 -7.92
C LEU A 248 17.80 5.72 -7.46
N LEU A 249 18.73 5.96 -8.40
CA LEU A 249 20.15 6.10 -8.07
C LEU A 249 20.42 7.26 -7.11
N SER A 250 19.66 8.34 -7.19
CA SER A 250 19.79 9.51 -6.29
C SER A 250 19.42 9.22 -4.84
N ARG A 251 18.85 8.04 -4.55
CA ARG A 251 18.50 7.58 -3.21
C ARG A 251 19.50 6.56 -2.66
N VAL A 252 20.50 6.18 -3.45
CA VAL A 252 21.59 5.30 -3.01
C VAL A 252 22.55 6.11 -2.12
N SER A 253 23.03 5.49 -1.04
CA SER A 253 23.95 6.12 -0.11
C SER A 253 25.16 6.72 -0.83
N GLY A 254 25.46 7.99 -0.53
CA GLY A 254 26.57 8.73 -1.17
C GLY A 254 26.32 9.21 -2.60
N VAL A 255 25.19 8.88 -3.24
CA VAL A 255 24.90 9.25 -4.63
C VAL A 255 23.99 10.48 -4.69
N THR A 256 24.55 11.61 -5.11
CA THR A 256 23.78 12.85 -5.34
C THR A 256 23.03 12.81 -6.67
N PRO A 257 22.00 13.66 -6.89
CA PRO A 257 21.31 13.74 -8.17
C PRO A 257 22.23 14.00 -9.37
N GLY A 258 23.23 14.86 -9.19
CA GLY A 258 24.23 15.13 -10.22
C GLY A 258 25.13 13.94 -10.52
N LEU A 259 25.42 13.10 -9.53
CA LEU A 259 26.19 11.87 -9.72
C LEU A 259 25.34 10.77 -10.36
N ALA A 260 24.08 10.61 -9.94
CA ALA A 260 23.14 9.68 -10.55
C ALA A 260 23.00 9.93 -12.06
N ALA A 261 22.86 11.20 -12.47
CA ALA A 261 22.83 11.57 -13.88
C ALA A 261 24.16 11.24 -14.61
N ALA A 262 25.31 11.41 -13.94
CA ALA A 262 26.61 11.07 -14.51
C ALA A 262 26.79 9.55 -14.68
N ILE A 263 26.29 8.74 -13.74
CA ILE A 263 26.30 7.27 -13.83
C ILE A 263 25.48 6.81 -15.04
N VAL A 264 24.25 7.31 -15.18
CA VAL A 264 23.38 6.95 -16.33
C VAL A 264 24.01 7.41 -17.64
N SER A 265 24.50 8.65 -17.71
CA SER A 265 25.18 9.15 -18.91
C SER A 265 26.44 8.35 -19.27
N HIS A 266 27.20 7.89 -18.28
CA HIS A 266 28.34 7.00 -18.51
C HIS A 266 27.87 5.68 -19.13
N ARG A 267 26.87 5.04 -18.53
CA ARG A 267 26.28 3.78 -19.02
C ARG A 267 25.75 3.89 -20.43
N ASP A 268 25.05 4.97 -20.75
CA ASP A 268 24.46 5.18 -22.08
C ASP A 268 25.53 5.39 -23.17
N ARG A 269 26.70 5.95 -22.80
CA ARG A 269 27.80 6.23 -23.72
C ARG A 269 28.78 5.06 -23.90
N VAL A 270 29.13 4.41 -22.79
CA VAL A 270 30.19 3.37 -22.74
C VAL A 270 29.60 1.97 -22.82
N GLY A 271 28.33 1.80 -22.45
CA GLY A 271 27.67 0.51 -22.30
C GLY A 271 27.48 0.12 -20.84
N PRO A 272 26.89 -1.07 -20.58
CA PRO A 272 26.62 -1.55 -19.22
C PRO A 272 27.92 -1.77 -18.43
N PHE A 273 27.87 -1.46 -17.14
CA PHE A 273 28.95 -1.76 -16.20
C PHE A 273 29.11 -3.28 -16.06
N ARG A 274 30.35 -3.77 -16.16
CA ARG A 274 30.71 -5.19 -15.98
C ARG A 274 31.23 -5.52 -14.60
N SER A 275 31.73 -4.52 -13.88
CA SER A 275 32.20 -4.64 -12.50
C SER A 275 31.96 -3.35 -11.72
N ARG A 276 31.82 -3.45 -10.40
CA ARG A 276 31.65 -2.27 -9.53
C ARG A 276 32.82 -1.30 -9.67
N SER A 277 34.04 -1.79 -9.87
CA SER A 277 35.22 -0.93 -10.09
C SER A 277 35.06 0.06 -11.25
N GLY A 278 34.25 -0.26 -12.27
CA GLY A 278 33.95 0.67 -13.37
C GLY A 278 33.25 1.96 -12.92
N LEU A 279 32.66 1.99 -11.72
CA LEU A 279 32.13 3.23 -11.13
C LEU A 279 33.21 4.30 -10.93
N LEU A 280 34.47 3.92 -10.73
CA LEU A 280 35.58 4.86 -10.57
C LEU A 280 35.91 5.62 -11.87
N ASP A 281 35.43 5.13 -13.02
CA ASP A 281 35.55 5.82 -14.31
C ASP A 281 34.43 6.85 -14.55
N VAL A 282 33.47 6.94 -13.63
CA VAL A 282 32.39 7.93 -13.69
C VAL A 282 32.90 9.27 -13.19
N ALA A 283 32.69 10.32 -14.01
CA ALA A 283 33.11 11.67 -13.67
C ALA A 283 32.52 12.11 -12.31
N ARG A 284 33.41 12.56 -11.41
CA ARG A 284 33.11 13.03 -10.04
C ARG A 284 32.79 11.92 -9.02
N LEU A 285 32.91 10.64 -9.39
CA LEU A 285 32.82 9.53 -8.45
C LEU A 285 34.22 9.24 -7.86
N GLY A 286 34.46 9.76 -6.66
CA GLY A 286 35.73 9.54 -5.94
C GLY A 286 35.73 8.27 -5.08
N PRO A 287 36.90 7.87 -4.53
CA PRO A 287 37.03 6.67 -3.70
C PRO A 287 36.10 6.65 -2.48
N LYS A 288 35.85 7.81 -1.85
CA LYS A 288 34.91 7.91 -0.73
C LYS A 288 33.46 7.71 -1.13
N THR A 289 33.06 8.25 -2.28
CA THR A 289 31.70 8.00 -2.79
C THR A 289 31.52 6.55 -3.19
N PHE A 290 32.55 5.95 -3.81
CA PHE A 290 32.57 4.52 -4.12
C PHE A 290 32.38 3.67 -2.86
N GLU A 291 33.14 3.94 -1.80
CA GLU A 291 33.01 3.27 -0.50
C GLU A 291 31.60 3.40 0.11
N GLN A 292 30.90 4.51 -0.10
CA GLN A 292 29.54 4.69 0.40
C GLN A 292 28.48 3.96 -0.43
N CYS A 293 28.65 3.89 -1.76
CA CYS A 293 27.60 3.39 -2.65
C CYS A 293 27.78 1.95 -3.13
N ALA A 294 29.01 1.42 -3.19
CA ALA A 294 29.30 0.20 -3.93
C ALA A 294 28.56 -1.04 -3.39
N GLY A 295 28.34 -1.13 -2.07
CA GLY A 295 27.61 -2.26 -1.48
C GLY A 295 26.11 -2.28 -1.80
N PHE A 296 25.55 -1.14 -2.20
CA PHE A 296 24.11 -1.00 -2.51
C PHE A 296 23.83 -1.08 -4.01
N LEU A 297 24.86 -0.92 -4.85
CA LEU A 297 24.78 -1.02 -6.30
C LEU A 297 25.11 -2.44 -6.74
N ARG A 298 24.22 -3.07 -7.50
CA ARG A 298 24.37 -4.45 -7.96
C ARG A 298 24.53 -4.50 -9.47
N ILE A 299 25.31 -5.46 -9.93
CA ILE A 299 25.50 -5.75 -11.36
C ILE A 299 25.09 -7.20 -11.57
N ARG A 300 23.94 -7.39 -12.23
CA ARG A 300 23.51 -8.71 -12.69
C ARG A 300 24.38 -9.09 -13.88
N ASP A 301 24.81 -10.35 -13.92
CA ASP A 301 25.66 -10.91 -15.00
C ASP A 301 26.98 -10.13 -15.23
N GLY A 302 27.57 -9.65 -14.13
CA GLY A 302 28.89 -9.02 -14.11
C GLY A 302 30.04 -10.03 -14.22
N GLU A 303 31.27 -9.52 -14.27
CA GLU A 303 32.50 -10.35 -14.29
C GLU A 303 32.75 -11.05 -12.95
N ASP A 304 32.43 -10.38 -11.84
CA ASP A 304 32.54 -10.94 -10.49
C ASP A 304 31.13 -11.27 -9.95
N PRO A 305 30.81 -12.54 -9.65
CA PRO A 305 29.52 -12.92 -9.06
C PRO A 305 29.18 -12.21 -7.75
N LEU A 306 30.17 -11.70 -7.00
CA LEU A 306 29.94 -10.92 -5.79
C LEU A 306 29.29 -9.56 -6.06
N ASP A 307 29.43 -9.01 -7.26
CA ASP A 307 28.80 -7.73 -7.63
C ASP A 307 27.27 -7.84 -7.73
N ALA A 308 26.71 -9.05 -7.76
CA ALA A 308 25.26 -9.29 -7.65
C ALA A 308 24.77 -9.36 -6.19
N SER A 309 25.67 -9.41 -5.20
CA SER A 309 25.37 -9.54 -3.77
C SER A 309 25.41 -8.19 -3.03
N GLY A 310 25.01 -8.19 -1.75
CA GLY A 310 25.23 -7.08 -0.82
C GLY A 310 26.65 -7.02 -0.23
N VAL A 311 27.54 -7.96 -0.57
CA VAL A 311 28.93 -7.96 -0.06
C VAL A 311 29.65 -6.73 -0.59
N HIS A 312 30.19 -5.91 0.30
CA HIS A 312 30.94 -4.72 -0.09
C HIS A 312 32.30 -5.09 -0.71
N PRO A 313 32.79 -4.41 -1.77
CA PRO A 313 34.09 -4.71 -2.39
C PRO A 313 35.28 -4.72 -1.43
N GLU A 314 35.23 -3.95 -0.35
CA GLU A 314 36.30 -3.95 0.66
C GLU A 314 36.46 -5.31 1.37
N ALA A 315 35.38 -6.10 1.41
CA ALA A 315 35.32 -7.39 2.08
C ALA A 315 35.52 -8.58 1.14
N TYR A 316 35.77 -8.36 -0.16
CA TYR A 316 36.10 -9.44 -1.11
C TYR A 316 37.29 -10.29 -0.69
N PRO A 317 38.35 -9.74 -0.04
CA PRO A 317 39.41 -10.56 0.52
C PRO A 317 38.92 -11.57 1.58
N VAL A 318 37.87 -11.25 2.35
CA VAL A 318 37.27 -12.16 3.33
C VAL A 318 36.63 -13.35 2.62
N VAL A 319 35.88 -13.09 1.54
CA VAL A 319 35.29 -14.16 0.71
C VAL A 319 36.39 -15.07 0.14
N ARG A 320 37.49 -14.50 -0.35
CA ARG A 320 38.63 -15.30 -0.84
C ARG A 320 39.21 -16.23 0.24
N ARG A 321 39.37 -15.75 1.47
CA ARG A 321 39.79 -16.61 2.61
C ARG A 321 38.79 -17.74 2.90
N ILE A 322 37.50 -17.49 2.73
CA ILE A 322 36.47 -18.53 2.86
C ILE A 322 36.65 -19.61 1.80
N LEU A 323 36.80 -19.21 0.53
CA LEU A 323 37.03 -20.13 -0.60
C LEU A 323 38.31 -20.97 -0.40
N ASP A 324 39.41 -20.35 0.02
CA ASP A 324 40.67 -21.05 0.27
C ASP A 324 40.54 -22.10 1.38
N ARG A 325 39.72 -21.82 2.41
CA ARG A 325 39.51 -22.72 3.55
C ARG A 325 38.60 -23.89 3.23
N THR A 326 37.60 -23.68 2.37
CA THR A 326 36.63 -24.71 1.93
C THR A 326 37.16 -25.52 0.75
N GLY A 327 38.10 -24.98 -0.03
CA GLY A 327 38.59 -25.62 -1.24
C GLY A 327 37.57 -25.62 -2.38
N THR A 328 36.62 -24.67 -2.36
CA THR A 328 35.54 -24.55 -3.35
C THR A 328 35.71 -23.29 -4.18
N THR A 329 35.13 -23.27 -5.36
CA THR A 329 35.04 -22.05 -6.19
C THR A 329 33.86 -21.16 -5.76
N LEU A 330 33.88 -19.89 -6.19
CA LEU A 330 32.80 -18.94 -5.89
C LEU A 330 31.45 -19.41 -6.46
N THR A 331 31.45 -20.00 -7.66
CA THR A 331 30.25 -20.53 -8.30
C THR A 331 29.66 -21.73 -7.55
N GLU A 332 30.51 -22.54 -6.91
CA GLU A 332 30.08 -23.71 -6.13
C GLU A 332 29.56 -23.34 -4.74
N ILE A 333 30.15 -22.33 -4.10
CA ILE A 333 29.77 -21.96 -2.72
C ILE A 333 28.49 -21.13 -2.66
N ILE A 334 28.20 -20.35 -3.71
CA ILE A 334 26.99 -19.52 -3.77
C ILE A 334 25.76 -20.43 -3.76
N GLY A 335 24.90 -20.25 -2.76
CA GLY A 335 23.71 -21.09 -2.58
C GLY A 335 23.94 -22.44 -1.87
N ASP A 336 25.19 -22.81 -1.55
CA ASP A 336 25.47 -24.02 -0.75
C ASP A 336 25.19 -23.79 0.74
N GLU A 337 23.91 -23.83 1.09
CA GLU A 337 23.44 -23.63 2.46
C GLU A 337 24.11 -24.59 3.46
N ARG A 338 24.48 -25.81 3.03
CA ARG A 338 25.05 -26.83 3.91
C ARG A 338 26.46 -26.45 4.33
N THR A 339 27.31 -26.09 3.36
CA THR A 339 28.69 -25.71 3.64
C THR A 339 28.73 -24.39 4.41
N LEU A 340 27.97 -23.38 3.96
CA LEU A 340 27.96 -22.05 4.56
C LEU A 340 27.50 -22.04 6.02
N ARG A 341 26.43 -22.78 6.36
CA ARG A 341 25.95 -22.88 7.76
C ARG A 341 26.88 -23.69 8.66
N GLY A 342 27.77 -24.50 8.08
CA GLY A 342 28.80 -25.23 8.82
C GLY A 342 30.02 -24.39 9.19
N LEU A 343 30.19 -23.22 8.57
CA LEU A 343 31.30 -22.31 8.84
C LEU A 343 31.06 -21.50 10.12
N ARG A 344 32.13 -21.29 10.89
CA ARG A 344 32.09 -20.42 12.07
C ARG A 344 32.58 -19.03 11.66
N PRO A 345 31.77 -17.97 11.78
CA PRO A 345 32.17 -16.63 11.36
C PRO A 345 33.46 -16.12 12.04
N ALA A 346 33.69 -16.52 13.29
CA ALA A 346 34.90 -16.15 14.03
C ALA A 346 36.21 -16.65 13.39
N ASP A 347 36.17 -17.71 12.58
CA ASP A 347 37.35 -18.26 11.92
C ASP A 347 37.83 -17.36 10.75
N PHE A 348 37.00 -16.43 10.28
CA PHE A 348 37.30 -15.53 9.15
C PHE A 348 37.32 -14.04 9.54
N ALA A 349 37.03 -13.74 10.80
CA ALA A 349 37.06 -12.38 11.34
C ALA A 349 38.51 -11.91 11.55
N ASP A 350 38.74 -10.61 11.41
CA ASP A 350 40.02 -9.96 11.69
C ASP A 350 39.81 -8.58 12.33
N ASP A 351 40.90 -7.82 12.53
CA ASP A 351 40.86 -6.50 13.16
C ASP A 351 40.00 -5.48 12.40
N ARG A 352 39.80 -5.68 11.09
CA ARG A 352 39.00 -4.80 10.23
C ARG A 352 37.57 -5.31 10.05
N PHE A 353 37.39 -6.63 9.92
CA PHE A 353 36.10 -7.28 9.66
C PHE A 353 35.74 -8.20 10.82
N GLY A 354 34.90 -7.70 11.72
CA GLY A 354 34.43 -8.48 12.87
C GLY A 354 33.44 -9.58 12.51
N VAL A 355 33.07 -10.37 13.53
CA VAL A 355 32.09 -11.45 13.44
C VAL A 355 30.76 -11.04 12.79
N PRO A 356 30.16 -9.86 13.09
CA PRO A 356 28.92 -9.44 12.44
C PRO A 356 29.06 -9.34 10.92
N THR A 357 30.12 -8.69 10.43
CA THR A 357 30.38 -8.54 8.98
C THR A 357 30.56 -9.89 8.30
N VAL A 358 31.32 -10.81 8.90
CA VAL A 358 31.48 -12.16 8.34
C VAL A 358 30.15 -12.91 8.32
N THR A 359 29.33 -12.76 9.36
CA THR A 359 28.00 -13.38 9.43
C THR A 359 27.11 -12.90 8.28
N ASP A 360 27.12 -11.60 8.00
CA ASP A 360 26.38 -11.00 6.89
C ASP A 360 26.92 -11.47 5.53
N ILE A 361 28.24 -11.59 5.37
CA ILE A 361 28.86 -12.14 4.16
C ILE A 361 28.40 -13.58 3.91
N LEU A 362 28.37 -14.43 4.94
CA LEU A 362 27.90 -15.81 4.81
C LEU A 362 26.42 -15.86 4.42
N ALA A 363 25.58 -14.98 4.99
CA ALA A 363 24.17 -14.87 4.62
C ALA A 363 23.99 -14.40 3.16
N GLU A 364 24.81 -13.46 2.69
CA GLU A 364 24.84 -13.02 1.29
C GLU A 364 25.34 -14.11 0.34
N LEU A 365 26.36 -14.90 0.71
CA LEU A 365 26.78 -16.04 -0.10
C LEU A 365 25.70 -17.14 -0.16
N GLU A 366 24.89 -17.29 0.91
CA GLU A 366 23.76 -18.22 0.92
C GLU A 366 22.70 -17.78 -0.08
N LYS A 367 22.36 -16.48 -0.11
CA LYS A 367 21.32 -15.90 -0.98
C LYS A 367 21.75 -14.52 -1.48
N PRO A 368 22.55 -14.44 -2.55
CA PRO A 368 23.11 -13.17 -3.02
C PRO A 368 22.05 -12.17 -3.41
N GLY A 369 22.15 -10.95 -2.86
CA GLY A 369 21.28 -9.85 -3.23
C GLY A 369 19.81 -10.12 -2.93
N ARG A 370 19.54 -10.92 -1.91
CA ARG A 370 18.19 -11.31 -1.48
C ARG A 370 17.32 -10.05 -1.31
N ASP A 371 16.24 -9.99 -2.07
CA ASP A 371 15.24 -8.94 -1.92
C ASP A 371 14.55 -9.07 -0.55
N PRO A 372 14.57 -8.03 0.31
CA PRO A 372 13.90 -8.07 1.61
C PRO A 372 12.37 -7.97 1.51
N ARG A 373 11.82 -7.69 0.33
CA ARG A 373 10.38 -7.56 0.09
C ARG A 373 9.68 -8.93 0.03
N PRO A 374 8.40 -9.01 0.41
CA PRO A 374 7.64 -10.25 0.33
C PRO A 374 7.38 -10.67 -1.13
N ALA A 375 7.00 -11.94 -1.31
CA ALA A 375 6.53 -12.43 -2.60
C ALA A 375 5.17 -11.80 -2.96
N PHE A 376 4.93 -11.59 -4.25
CA PHE A 376 3.71 -10.95 -4.73
C PHE A 376 2.50 -11.91 -4.69
N GLU A 377 1.41 -11.45 -4.07
CA GLU A 377 0.13 -12.16 -3.96
C GLU A 377 -1.03 -11.25 -4.40
N THR A 378 -2.05 -11.83 -5.03
CA THR A 378 -3.23 -11.09 -5.52
C THR A 378 -4.42 -11.24 -4.58
N ALA A 379 -5.04 -10.13 -4.17
CA ALA A 379 -6.30 -10.13 -3.42
C ALA A 379 -7.50 -10.52 -4.30
N THR A 380 -8.49 -11.22 -3.72
CA THR A 380 -9.75 -11.52 -4.41
C THR A 380 -10.93 -10.88 -3.68
N PHE A 381 -11.44 -9.76 -4.18
CA PHE A 381 -12.64 -9.13 -3.61
C PHE A 381 -13.89 -9.99 -3.82
N ALA A 382 -14.83 -9.91 -2.87
CA ALA A 382 -16.09 -10.64 -2.94
C ALA A 382 -17.02 -10.05 -4.03
N ALA A 383 -17.54 -10.92 -4.91
CA ALA A 383 -18.43 -10.49 -5.98
C ALA A 383 -19.78 -9.96 -5.45
N GLY A 384 -20.24 -8.83 -6.00
CA GLY A 384 -21.57 -8.26 -5.72
C GLY A 384 -21.69 -7.37 -4.48
N VAL A 385 -20.58 -7.01 -3.84
CA VAL A 385 -20.53 -6.02 -2.76
C VAL A 385 -19.86 -4.76 -3.30
N GLU A 386 -20.64 -3.72 -3.60
CA GLU A 386 -20.13 -2.53 -4.30
C GLU A 386 -20.41 -1.23 -3.55
N LYS A 387 -21.45 -1.20 -2.71
CA LYS A 387 -21.86 -0.03 -1.94
C LYS A 387 -21.88 -0.36 -0.47
N VAL A 388 -21.78 0.67 0.37
CA VAL A 388 -21.95 0.53 1.83
C VAL A 388 -23.29 -0.13 2.17
N ALA A 389 -24.33 0.11 1.37
CA ALA A 389 -25.65 -0.50 1.54
C ALA A 389 -25.70 -2.02 1.26
N ASP A 390 -24.73 -2.56 0.52
CA ASP A 390 -24.64 -4.00 0.24
C ASP A 390 -24.01 -4.76 1.41
N LEU A 391 -23.29 -4.05 2.28
CA LEU A 391 -22.67 -4.63 3.46
C LEU A 391 -23.72 -5.01 4.50
N LYS A 392 -23.59 -6.23 5.01
CA LYS A 392 -24.36 -6.71 6.14
C LYS A 392 -23.40 -7.04 7.29
N PRO A 393 -23.71 -6.59 8.52
CA PRO A 393 -22.99 -7.03 9.69
C PRO A 393 -22.93 -8.58 9.75
N GLY A 394 -21.73 -9.13 9.92
CA GLY A 394 -21.40 -10.56 9.89
C GLY A 394 -20.72 -11.06 8.61
N MET A 395 -20.74 -10.30 7.52
CA MET A 395 -20.02 -10.66 6.30
C MET A 395 -18.51 -10.74 6.54
N VAL A 396 -17.86 -11.75 5.97
CA VAL A 396 -16.40 -11.86 5.93
C VAL A 396 -15.94 -11.54 4.51
N LEU A 397 -15.10 -10.53 4.38
CA LEU A 397 -14.63 -10.00 3.10
C LEU A 397 -13.10 -9.98 3.11
N GLU A 398 -12.50 -10.16 1.94
CA GLU A 398 -11.11 -9.76 1.73
C GLU A 398 -11.07 -8.25 1.46
N GLY A 399 -10.13 -7.57 2.10
CA GLY A 399 -9.87 -6.17 1.89
C GLY A 399 -8.38 -5.88 1.90
N VAL A 400 -8.00 -4.70 1.41
CA VAL A 400 -6.61 -4.24 1.41
C VAL A 400 -6.47 -3.14 2.44
N VAL A 401 -5.48 -3.25 3.32
CA VAL A 401 -5.17 -2.19 4.29
C VAL A 401 -4.70 -0.95 3.52
N THR A 402 -5.46 0.12 3.58
CA THR A 402 -5.12 1.38 2.88
C THR A 402 -4.13 2.21 3.69
N ASN A 403 -4.29 2.21 5.02
CA ASN A 403 -3.50 3.02 5.92
C ASN A 403 -3.56 2.46 7.36
N VAL A 404 -2.44 2.50 8.07
CA VAL A 404 -2.37 2.17 9.49
C VAL A 404 -2.23 3.44 10.33
N ALA A 405 -3.07 3.57 11.35
CA ALA A 405 -3.07 4.67 12.31
C ALA A 405 -2.75 4.15 13.71
N ALA A 406 -2.42 5.04 14.66
CA ALA A 406 -2.10 4.63 16.03
C ALA A 406 -3.28 3.94 16.76
N PHE A 407 -4.52 4.18 16.33
CA PHE A 407 -5.73 3.64 16.96
C PHE A 407 -6.37 2.48 16.19
N GLY A 408 -5.79 2.05 15.07
CA GLY A 408 -6.37 1.01 14.23
C GLY A 408 -5.85 1.03 12.79
N ALA A 409 -6.51 0.28 11.91
CA ALA A 409 -6.20 0.22 10.49
C ALA A 409 -7.44 0.50 9.64
N PHE A 410 -7.23 1.22 8.54
CA PHE A 410 -8.25 1.45 7.52
C PHE A 410 -8.11 0.38 6.44
N VAL A 411 -9.22 -0.24 6.09
CA VAL A 411 -9.26 -1.35 5.14
C VAL A 411 -10.31 -1.03 4.07
N ASP A 412 -9.88 -1.05 2.81
CA ASP A 412 -10.79 -1.02 1.67
C ASP A 412 -11.30 -2.43 1.41
N VAL A 413 -12.58 -2.64 1.69
CA VAL A 413 -13.31 -3.88 1.41
C VAL A 413 -14.04 -3.84 0.07
N GLY A 414 -13.77 -2.82 -0.74
CA GLY A 414 -14.47 -2.60 -1.98
C GLY A 414 -15.86 -1.97 -1.72
N VAL A 415 -15.96 -0.86 -0.97
CA VAL A 415 -17.22 -0.05 -0.88
C VAL A 415 -17.07 1.49 -0.97
N HIS A 416 -15.92 2.00 -1.40
CA HIS A 416 -15.52 3.41 -1.65
C HIS A 416 -15.37 4.21 -0.37
N GLN A 417 -15.47 3.50 0.74
CA GLN A 417 -15.34 4.02 2.07
C GLN A 417 -14.55 2.99 2.84
N ASP A 418 -13.39 3.42 3.34
CA ASP A 418 -12.57 2.56 4.17
C ASP A 418 -13.33 2.23 5.45
N GLY A 419 -13.33 0.95 5.80
CA GLY A 419 -13.77 0.50 7.10
C GLY A 419 -12.64 0.61 8.11
N LEU A 420 -12.99 0.94 9.35
CA LEU A 420 -12.02 1.04 10.44
C LEU A 420 -12.01 -0.26 11.23
N VAL A 421 -10.84 -0.90 11.30
CA VAL A 421 -10.51 -1.90 12.31
C VAL A 421 -9.87 -1.18 13.49
N HIS A 422 -10.59 -1.05 14.60
CA HIS A 422 -10.03 -0.46 15.82
C HIS A 422 -8.94 -1.39 16.41
N VAL A 423 -7.94 -0.84 17.11
CA VAL A 423 -6.82 -1.60 17.71
C VAL A 423 -7.26 -2.80 18.56
N SER A 424 -8.36 -2.66 19.29
CA SER A 424 -8.92 -3.74 20.12
C SER A 424 -9.58 -4.88 19.32
N ALA A 425 -9.87 -4.66 18.04
CA ALA A 425 -10.48 -5.62 17.12
C ALA A 425 -9.45 -6.24 16.16
N MET A 426 -8.15 -6.02 16.39
CA MET A 426 -7.09 -6.51 15.52
C MET A 426 -6.59 -7.91 15.88
N ALA A 427 -6.58 -8.28 17.16
CA ALA A 427 -6.11 -9.58 17.64
C ALA A 427 -6.77 -9.97 18.98
N ASP A 428 -6.71 -11.25 19.35
CA ASP A 428 -7.18 -11.75 20.65
C ASP A 428 -6.24 -11.42 21.84
N ARG A 429 -5.12 -10.74 21.55
CA ARG A 429 -4.15 -10.26 22.54
C ARG A 429 -4.15 -8.74 22.59
N TYR A 430 -3.57 -8.17 23.64
CA TYR A 430 -3.31 -6.73 23.70
C TYR A 430 -2.34 -6.32 22.59
N VAL A 431 -2.72 -5.30 21.81
CA VAL A 431 -1.92 -4.73 20.71
C VAL A 431 -1.57 -3.30 21.08
N SER A 432 -0.28 -3.04 21.26
CA SER A 432 0.25 -1.68 21.52
C SER A 432 0.41 -0.86 20.25
N ASP A 433 0.82 -1.50 19.16
CA ASP A 433 1.01 -0.87 17.85
C ASP A 433 0.30 -1.70 16.78
N PRO A 434 -0.69 -1.13 16.06
CA PRO A 434 -1.33 -1.77 14.92
C PRO A 434 -0.38 -2.33 13.85
N HIS A 435 0.81 -1.75 13.68
CA HIS A 435 1.83 -2.23 12.73
C HIS A 435 2.42 -3.60 13.08
N GLU A 436 2.25 -4.07 14.32
CA GLU A 436 2.63 -5.44 14.72
C GLU A 436 1.69 -6.50 14.14
N VAL A 437 0.48 -6.10 13.74
CA VAL A 437 -0.56 -7.02 13.25
C VAL A 437 -0.76 -6.90 11.76
N VAL A 438 -0.78 -5.67 11.22
CA VAL A 438 -1.00 -5.42 9.80
C VAL A 438 -0.06 -4.38 9.25
N ARG A 439 0.14 -4.41 7.93
CA ARG A 439 0.94 -3.43 7.17
C ARG A 439 0.09 -2.72 6.14
N SER A 440 0.47 -1.50 5.78
CA SER A 440 -0.18 -0.81 4.65
C SER A 440 0.04 -1.59 3.35
N GLY A 441 -1.02 -1.78 2.57
CA GLY A 441 -1.05 -2.61 1.35
C GLY A 441 -1.28 -4.10 1.60
N GLN A 442 -1.34 -4.57 2.84
CA GLN A 442 -1.57 -5.98 3.14
C GLN A 442 -3.01 -6.40 2.82
N VAL A 443 -3.16 -7.56 2.19
CA VAL A 443 -4.46 -8.23 2.00
C VAL A 443 -4.85 -8.93 3.30
N VAL A 444 -6.03 -8.59 3.82
CA VAL A 444 -6.54 -9.12 5.08
C VAL A 444 -7.98 -9.59 4.92
N ARG A 445 -8.34 -10.61 5.70
CA ARG A 445 -9.74 -11.03 5.86
C ARG A 445 -10.34 -10.30 7.04
N VAL A 446 -11.43 -9.59 6.81
CA VAL A 446 -12.11 -8.77 7.82
C VAL A 446 -13.57 -9.17 7.92
N LYS A 447 -14.12 -9.09 9.13
CA LYS A 447 -15.54 -9.24 9.39
C LYS A 447 -16.19 -7.89 9.57
N VAL A 448 -17.32 -7.68 8.90
CA VAL A 448 -18.15 -6.48 9.09
C VAL A 448 -18.85 -6.59 10.44
N ILE A 449 -18.57 -5.67 11.36
CA ILE A 449 -19.17 -5.63 12.71
C ILE A 449 -20.36 -4.69 12.75
N ASP A 450 -20.26 -3.55 12.08
CA ASP A 450 -21.27 -2.50 12.09
C ASP A 450 -21.23 -1.72 10.77
N VAL A 451 -22.39 -1.27 10.30
CA VAL A 451 -22.53 -0.48 9.08
C VAL A 451 -23.50 0.65 9.34
N ASP A 452 -22.97 1.87 9.39
CA ASP A 452 -23.75 3.10 9.49
C ASP A 452 -23.83 3.74 8.11
N ILE A 453 -24.96 3.53 7.44
CA ILE A 453 -25.21 4.03 6.07
C ILE A 453 -25.34 5.56 6.07
N ASP A 454 -25.97 6.14 7.09
CA ASP A 454 -26.20 7.60 7.15
C ASP A 454 -24.88 8.36 7.28
N ARG A 455 -23.93 7.81 8.04
CA ARG A 455 -22.62 8.42 8.26
C ARG A 455 -21.53 7.88 7.33
N GLN A 456 -21.85 6.92 6.46
CA GLN A 456 -20.88 6.20 5.63
C GLN A 456 -19.72 5.68 6.50
N ARG A 457 -20.02 4.94 7.57
CA ARG A 457 -19.01 4.35 8.44
C ARG A 457 -19.16 2.84 8.50
N ILE A 458 -18.03 2.15 8.42
CA ILE A 458 -17.99 0.70 8.46
C ILE A 458 -17.05 0.29 9.58
N GLY A 459 -17.58 -0.42 10.57
CA GLY A 459 -16.79 -1.05 11.62
C GLY A 459 -16.35 -2.44 11.17
N LEU A 460 -15.05 -2.68 11.14
CA LEU A 460 -14.47 -3.96 10.75
C LEU A 460 -13.72 -4.59 11.94
N SER A 461 -13.57 -5.91 11.91
CA SER A 461 -12.71 -6.67 12.84
C SER A 461 -11.84 -7.64 12.07
N LEU A 462 -10.57 -7.78 12.47
CA LEU A 462 -9.70 -8.86 12.01
C LEU A 462 -9.96 -10.16 12.79
N ARG A 463 -10.68 -10.07 13.90
CA ARG A 463 -11.10 -11.22 14.70
C ARG A 463 -12.40 -11.75 14.11
N LEU A 464 -12.30 -12.83 13.34
CA LEU A 464 -13.44 -13.41 12.63
C LEU A 464 -14.53 -13.98 13.56
N ASP A 465 -14.17 -14.27 14.81
CA ASP A 465 -15.08 -14.79 15.83
C ASP A 465 -15.82 -13.68 16.60
N ASP A 466 -15.52 -12.40 16.37
CA ASP A 466 -16.17 -11.31 17.10
C ASP A 466 -17.69 -11.27 16.85
N ASP A 467 -18.43 -11.05 17.93
CA ASP A 467 -19.88 -10.91 17.88
C ASP A 467 -20.28 -9.63 17.15
N VAL A 468 -21.22 -9.78 16.22
CA VAL A 468 -21.81 -8.67 15.48
C VAL A 468 -22.72 -7.87 16.42
N LYS A 469 -22.49 -6.57 16.57
CA LYS A 469 -23.39 -5.70 17.34
C LYS A 469 -24.74 -5.62 16.61
N GLY A 470 -25.70 -6.42 17.10
CA GLY A 470 -27.02 -6.59 16.51
C GLY A 470 -27.62 -7.98 16.74
N ALA A 471 -26.80 -8.98 17.09
CA ALA A 471 -27.27 -10.36 17.32
C ALA A 471 -27.82 -10.63 18.73
N ARG A 472 -27.90 -9.63 19.61
CA ARG A 472 -28.70 -9.70 20.86
C ARG A 472 -29.97 -8.90 20.70
N GLY A 473 -30.94 -9.52 20.04
CA GLY A 473 -32.34 -9.15 20.21
C GLY A 473 -32.68 -9.20 21.70
N SER A 474 -33.20 -8.07 22.21
CA SER A 474 -34.31 -7.98 23.16
C SER A 474 -34.81 -9.35 23.70
N SER A 475 -34.09 -9.95 24.64
CA SER A 475 -34.60 -10.99 25.53
C SER A 475 -33.53 -11.30 26.58
N GLY A 476 -33.82 -10.90 27.81
CA GLY A 476 -32.84 -10.97 28.91
C GLY A 476 -33.28 -10.12 30.07
N GLN A 477 -34.54 -10.30 30.46
CA GLN A 477 -35.19 -9.80 31.65
C GLN A 477 -34.27 -10.00 32.86
N LYS A 478 -33.52 -8.96 33.25
CA LYS A 478 -32.84 -8.94 34.54
C LYS A 478 -33.92 -8.71 35.60
N SER A 479 -34.30 -9.82 36.24
CA SER A 479 -34.99 -9.88 37.52
C SER A 479 -34.32 -8.91 38.50
N GLY A 480 -35.01 -7.81 38.80
CA GLY A 480 -34.60 -6.86 39.83
C GLY A 480 -34.63 -7.51 41.20
N GLY A 481 -33.51 -7.39 41.92
CA GLY A 481 -33.41 -7.74 43.32
C GLY A 481 -34.33 -6.86 44.17
N GLN A 482 -35.16 -7.52 44.96
CA GLN A 482 -35.99 -6.93 46.01
C GLN A 482 -35.13 -6.27 47.10
N LYS A 483 -35.45 -5.00 47.41
CA LYS A 483 -35.41 -4.47 48.78
C LYS A 483 -36.72 -3.72 49.06
N PRO A 484 -37.33 -3.87 50.26
CA PRO A 484 -38.67 -3.38 50.53
C PRO A 484 -38.67 -2.00 51.20
N GLY A 485 -39.75 -1.25 50.95
CA GLY A 485 -40.27 -0.26 51.91
C GLY A 485 -40.28 1.18 51.42
N ALA A 486 -41.44 1.67 50.98
CA ALA A 486 -42.14 2.80 51.59
C ALA A 486 -43.42 3.13 50.80
N GLN A 487 -44.54 3.03 51.51
CA GLN A 487 -45.87 3.48 51.08
C GLN A 487 -45.86 4.97 50.74
N LYS A 488 -46.59 5.34 49.67
CA LYS A 488 -47.57 6.42 49.74
C LYS A 488 -48.61 6.30 48.63
N SER A 489 -49.83 6.59 49.06
CA SER A 489 -51.12 6.38 48.45
C SER A 489 -51.59 7.52 47.54
N SER A 490 -52.62 7.22 46.75
CA SER A 490 -53.56 8.10 46.04
C SER A 490 -53.00 8.85 44.83
N GLY A 491 -53.66 8.95 43.69
CA GLY A 491 -55.00 8.54 43.24
C GLY A 491 -55.20 9.22 41.88
N GLY A 492 -56.06 8.69 41.00
CA GLY A 492 -56.43 9.41 39.78
C GLY A 492 -56.78 8.52 38.59
N ASP A 493 -58.04 8.12 38.55
CA ASP A 493 -58.77 7.64 37.38
C ASP A 493 -58.50 8.44 36.10
N ARG A 494 -58.38 7.75 34.96
CA ARG A 494 -59.30 7.96 33.81
C ARG A 494 -59.13 6.93 32.69
N ARG A 495 -60.29 6.40 32.32
CA ARG A 495 -60.61 5.48 31.23
C ARG A 495 -60.68 6.19 29.88
N GLN A 496 -60.34 5.49 28.80
CA GLN A 496 -61.08 5.30 27.52
C GLN A 496 -60.10 4.68 26.51
N ALA A 497 -60.23 3.44 26.03
CA ALA A 497 -61.31 2.78 25.29
C ALA A 497 -61.65 3.49 23.96
N GLY A 498 -61.16 2.90 22.86
CA GLY A 498 -61.48 3.28 21.48
C GLY A 498 -61.11 2.16 20.51
N GLN A 499 -62.01 1.19 20.37
CA GLN A 499 -62.01 0.16 19.32
C GLN A 499 -62.02 0.78 17.92
N ARG A 500 -61.39 0.11 16.94
CA ARG A 500 -62.08 -0.24 15.69
C ARG A 500 -61.36 -1.34 14.92
N SER A 501 -62.05 -2.47 14.86
CA SER A 501 -61.93 -3.58 13.93
C SER A 501 -62.28 -3.18 12.49
N GLY A 502 -61.59 -3.77 11.51
CA GLY A 502 -61.89 -3.64 10.09
C GLY A 502 -61.34 -4.82 9.30
N GLN A 503 -62.08 -5.92 9.35
CA GLN A 503 -61.86 -7.18 8.64
C GLN A 503 -62.31 -7.05 7.18
N ARG A 504 -61.52 -7.48 6.19
CA ARG A 504 -62.06 -8.14 4.99
C ARG A 504 -61.03 -8.92 4.19
N SER A 505 -61.29 -10.22 4.19
CA SER A 505 -60.82 -11.28 3.32
C SER A 505 -61.26 -11.11 1.86
N GLY A 506 -60.45 -11.64 0.93
CA GLY A 506 -60.84 -11.89 -0.46
C GLY A 506 -59.92 -12.92 -1.11
N ARG A 507 -60.30 -14.19 -1.03
CA ARG A 507 -59.76 -15.30 -1.84
C ARG A 507 -60.20 -15.16 -3.30
N GLY A 508 -59.33 -15.55 -4.22
CA GLY A 508 -59.65 -15.83 -5.62
C GLY A 508 -58.62 -16.80 -6.18
N GLN A 509 -59.09 -17.95 -6.65
CA GLN A 509 -58.34 -19.15 -7.00
C GLN A 509 -58.38 -19.37 -8.52
N ASP A 510 -57.33 -20.02 -9.05
CA ASP A 510 -57.24 -20.80 -10.30
C ASP A 510 -57.60 -20.18 -11.67
N ASN A 511 -56.63 -20.19 -12.60
CA ASN A 511 -56.67 -21.20 -13.67
C ASN A 511 -55.33 -21.42 -14.41
N ARG A 512 -55.14 -22.67 -14.82
CA ARG A 512 -54.02 -23.25 -15.58
C ARG A 512 -53.93 -22.75 -17.02
N ARG A 513 -52.71 -22.72 -17.60
CA ARG A 513 -52.36 -23.45 -18.84
C ARG A 513 -50.86 -23.39 -19.17
N GLU A 514 -50.37 -24.51 -19.69
CA GLU A 514 -49.00 -24.85 -20.10
C GLU A 514 -48.56 -24.11 -21.37
N ARG A 515 -47.25 -23.80 -21.51
CA ARG A 515 -46.35 -24.40 -22.53
C ARG A 515 -44.92 -23.83 -22.47
N SER A 516 -43.96 -24.74 -22.35
CA SER A 516 -42.66 -24.84 -23.03
C SER A 516 -41.90 -23.58 -23.49
N GLY A 517 -40.63 -23.49 -23.10
CA GLY A 517 -39.61 -22.77 -23.89
C GLY A 517 -38.41 -22.30 -23.07
N ARG A 518 -37.51 -23.22 -22.68
CA ARG A 518 -36.14 -22.85 -22.29
C ARG A 518 -35.42 -22.30 -23.52
N GLY A 519 -34.98 -21.04 -23.44
CA GLY A 519 -34.00 -20.46 -24.36
C GLY A 519 -32.96 -19.70 -23.53
N GLN A 520 -31.84 -20.36 -23.24
CA GLN A 520 -30.62 -19.68 -22.80
C GLN A 520 -30.15 -18.77 -23.94
N ALA A 521 -30.11 -17.47 -23.69
CA ALA A 521 -29.46 -16.53 -24.59
C ALA A 521 -27.94 -16.76 -24.51
N GLN A 522 -27.35 -17.31 -25.58
CA GLN A 522 -25.92 -17.24 -25.84
C GLN A 522 -25.57 -15.81 -26.31
N PRO A 523 -24.50 -15.17 -25.81
CA PRO A 523 -23.97 -13.97 -26.44
C PRO A 523 -23.09 -14.39 -27.62
N ASN A 524 -23.49 -14.12 -28.86
CA ASN A 524 -22.64 -14.33 -30.02
C ASN A 524 -22.76 -13.18 -31.03
N GLY A 525 -21.62 -12.58 -31.37
CA GLY A 525 -21.50 -11.54 -32.39
C GLY A 525 -20.12 -10.89 -32.39
N SER A 526 -19.93 -9.84 -31.58
CA SER A 526 -18.69 -9.05 -31.57
C SER A 526 -17.60 -9.63 -30.67
N MET A 527 -17.92 -10.06 -29.45
CA MET A 527 -16.93 -10.53 -28.47
C MET A 527 -16.27 -11.84 -28.90
N ALA A 528 -17.07 -12.80 -29.39
CA ALA A 528 -16.56 -14.06 -29.91
C ALA A 528 -15.68 -13.87 -31.16
N GLN A 529 -15.99 -12.87 -32.00
CA GLN A 529 -15.14 -12.52 -33.14
C GLN A 529 -13.85 -11.86 -32.69
N ALA A 530 -13.89 -10.93 -31.73
CA ALA A 530 -12.70 -10.30 -31.17
C ALA A 530 -11.76 -11.30 -30.50
N LEU A 531 -12.29 -12.31 -29.79
CA LEU A 531 -11.51 -13.41 -29.23
C LEU A 531 -10.81 -14.24 -30.32
N ARG A 532 -11.52 -14.57 -31.41
CA ARG A 532 -10.93 -15.28 -32.55
C ARG A 532 -9.87 -14.46 -33.27
N ASP A 533 -10.14 -13.18 -33.53
CA ASP A 533 -9.20 -12.26 -34.22
C ASP A 533 -7.94 -12.02 -33.38
N ALA A 534 -8.08 -12.07 -32.05
CA ALA A 534 -6.98 -11.96 -31.09
C ALA A 534 -6.19 -13.26 -30.89
N GLY A 535 -6.57 -14.36 -31.55
CA GLY A 535 -5.87 -15.65 -31.47
C GLY A 535 -6.23 -16.51 -30.26
N PHE A 536 -7.27 -16.16 -29.50
CA PHE A 536 -7.76 -16.96 -28.38
C PHE A 536 -8.87 -17.92 -28.86
N GLY A 537 -8.66 -19.23 -28.64
CA GLY A 537 -9.61 -20.30 -28.99
C GLY A 537 -9.33 -21.00 -30.32
N ARG A 538 -8.18 -21.71 -30.40
CA ARG A 538 -8.01 -22.81 -31.36
C ARG A 538 -8.53 -24.12 -30.80
#